data_AF-A0A916Y3G1-F1
#
_entry.id   AF-A0A916Y3G1-F1
#
_cell.length_a   1.000
_cell.length_b   1.000
_cell.length_c   1.000
_cell.angle_alpha   90.00
_cell.angle_beta   90.00
_cell.angle_gamma   90.00
#
_symmetry.space_group_name_H-M   'P 1'
#
loop_
_entity.id
_entity.type
_entity.pdbx_description
1 polymer ?
#
loop_
_entity_poly.entity_id
_entity_poly.type
_entity_poly.pdbx_seq_one_letter_code
_entity_poly.pdbx_strand_id
1 'polypeptide(L)' 'MSVADHIRLLEVLRSLVGYVVLSGYDCPLYDDALKGRTRLDRVSIDNGGNRRVESIWLNPAATEASMSPDIRQYELFGAT' A
#
# COMPACT_ATOMS: atom_id res chain seq x y z
N MET A 1 -3.13 -3.26 -17.13
CA MET A 1 -2.45 -4.47 -16.62
C MET A 1 -3.47 -5.56 -16.44
N SER A 2 -3.08 -6.79 -16.73
CA SER A 2 -3.91 -7.97 -16.48
C SER A 2 -3.81 -8.40 -15.01
N VAL A 3 -4.75 -9.23 -14.55
CA VAL A 3 -4.69 -9.86 -13.22
C VAL A 3 -3.39 -10.65 -13.05
N ALA A 4 -2.90 -11.31 -14.11
CA ALA A 4 -1.64 -12.05 -14.07
C ALA A 4 -0.43 -11.15 -13.80
N ASP A 5 -0.42 -9.94 -14.37
CA ASP A 5 0.64 -8.96 -14.11
C ASP A 5 0.65 -8.54 -12.63
N HIS A 6 -0.53 -8.34 -12.03
CA HIS A 6 -0.66 -8.01 -10.61
C HIS A 6 -0.22 -9.17 -9.72
N ILE A 7 -0.56 -10.42 -10.05
CA ILE A 7 -0.11 -11.60 -9.31
C ILE A 7 1.43 -11.67 -9.31
N ARG A 8 2.05 -11.55 -10.50
CA ARG A 8 3.51 -11.58 -10.63
C ARG A 8 4.19 -10.45 -9.85
N LEU A 9 3.61 -9.25 -9.87
CA LEU A 9 4.09 -8.13 -9.06
C LEU A 9 4.06 -8.48 -7.57
N LEU A 10 2.92 -8.98 -7.07
CA LEU A 10 2.73 -9.32 -5.66
C LEU A 10 3.68 -10.43 -5.20
N GLU A 11 3.95 -11.43 -6.04
CA GLU A 11 4.96 -12.47 -5.77
C GLU A 11 6.34 -11.88 -5.56
N VAL A 12 6.78 -10.99 -6.46
CA VAL A 12 8.08 -10.32 -6.34
C VAL A 12 8.12 -9.48 -5.07
N LEU A 13 7.13 -8.61 -4.84
CA LEU A 13 7.09 -7.73 -3.67
C LEU A 13 7.13 -8.51 -2.35
N ARG A 14 6.52 -9.70 -2.30
CA ARG A 14 6.53 -10.56 -1.09
C ARG A 14 7.88 -11.19 -0.81
N SER A 15 8.72 -11.38 -1.84
CA SER A 15 10.08 -11.92 -1.70
C SER A 15 11.13 -10.87 -1.28
N LEU A 16 10.81 -9.58 -1.38
CA LEU A 16 11.76 -8.52 -1.06
C LEU A 16 11.98 -8.39 0.45
N VAL A 17 13.26 -8.34 0.84
CA VAL A 17 13.71 -8.06 2.21
C VAL A 17 13.92 -6.57 2.50
N GLY A 18 13.96 -5.74 1.45
CA GLY A 18 14.09 -4.29 1.57
C GLY A 18 12.76 -3.59 1.93
N TYR A 19 12.79 -2.27 2.00
CA TYR A 19 11.59 -1.45 2.22
C TYR A 19 10.66 -1.50 1.01
N VAL A 20 9.39 -1.85 1.22
CA VAL A 20 8.37 -1.90 0.16
C VAL A 20 7.20 -1.00 0.53
N VAL A 21 6.90 -0.07 -0.38
CA VAL A 21 5.69 0.74 -0.40
C VAL A 21 4.96 0.43 -1.71
N LEU A 22 3.71 -0.03 -1.62
CA LEU A 22 2.85 -0.26 -2.78
C LEU A 22 1.64 0.67 -2.70
N SER A 23 1.35 1.38 -3.77
CA SER A 23 0.12 2.17 -3.91
C SER A 23 -0.86 1.51 -4.87
N GLY A 24 -2.15 1.69 -4.64
CA GLY A 24 -3.22 1.16 -5.49
C GLY A 24 -4.60 1.45 -4.94
N TYR A 25 -5.59 0.70 -5.42
CA TYR A 25 -6.96 0.74 -4.92
C TYR A 25 -7.28 -0.54 -4.16
N ASP A 26 -8.23 -0.43 -3.24
CA ASP A 26 -8.77 -1.57 -2.53
C ASP A 26 -9.32 -2.62 -3.49
N CYS A 27 -8.84 -3.87 -3.39
CA CYS A 27 -9.38 -4.97 -4.16
C CYS A 27 -9.11 -6.33 -3.50
N PRO A 28 -9.98 -7.34 -3.73
CA PRO A 28 -9.85 -8.65 -3.09
C PRO A 28 -8.52 -9.36 -3.33
N LEU A 29 -7.92 -9.19 -4.51
CA LEU A 29 -6.63 -9.79 -4.84
C LEU A 29 -5.52 -9.27 -3.90
N TYR A 30 -5.53 -7.97 -3.61
CA TYR A 30 -4.53 -7.34 -2.77
C TYR A 30 -4.78 -7.65 -1.30
N ASP A 31 -6.06 -7.71 -0.88
CA ASP A 31 -6.43 -8.05 0.49
C ASP A 31 -5.96 -9.45 0.89
N ASP A 32 -6.06 -10.42 -0.02
CA ASP A 32 -5.54 -11.77 0.19
C ASP A 32 -4.01 -11.81 0.16
N ALA A 33 -3.40 -11.28 -0.92
CA ALA A 33 -1.96 -11.39 -1.14
C ALA A 33 -1.11 -10.59 -0.13
N LEU A 34 -1.65 -9.50 0.42
CA LEU A 34 -0.98 -8.58 1.34
C LEU A 34 -1.56 -8.66 2.76
N LYS A 35 -2.29 -9.73 3.07
CA LYS A 35 -2.83 -9.96 4.41
C LYS A 35 -1.72 -9.88 5.47
N GLY A 36 -1.96 -9.08 6.51
CA GLY A 36 -1.01 -8.86 7.60
C GLY A 36 0.09 -7.83 7.31
N ARG A 37 0.14 -7.24 6.10
CA ARG A 37 0.90 -6.03 5.82
C ARG A 37 0.15 -4.81 6.38
N THR A 38 0.86 -3.73 6.72
CA THR A 38 0.20 -2.48 7.15
C THR A 38 -0.48 -1.85 5.94
N ARG A 39 -1.75 -1.45 6.07
CA ARG A 39 -2.54 -0.80 5.04
C ARG A 39 -3.06 0.54 5.55
N LEU A 40 -2.90 1.59 4.75
CA LEU A 40 -3.39 2.94 5.02
C LEU A 40 -4.33 3.35 3.90
N ASP A 41 -5.54 3.76 4.26
CA ASP A 41 -6.60 4.06 3.31
C ASP A 41 -6.94 5.55 3.30
N ARG A 42 -7.21 6.06 2.10
CA ARG A 42 -7.72 7.41 1.87
C ARG A 42 -8.88 7.34 0.89
N VAL A 43 -10.00 7.89 1.31
CA VAL A 43 -11.15 8.08 0.42
C VAL A 43 -10.85 9.27 -0.50
N SER A 44 -10.96 9.05 -1.81
CA SER A 44 -10.82 10.10 -2.82
C SER A 44 -11.91 9.98 -3.88
N ILE A 45 -12.03 11.02 -4.70
CA ILE A 45 -12.95 11.06 -5.84
C ILE A 45 -12.08 11.03 -7.09
N ASP A 46 -12.32 10.06 -7.96
CA ASP A 46 -11.62 9.98 -9.25
C ASP A 46 -12.15 11.02 -10.25
N ASN A 47 -11.47 11.18 -11.38
CA ASN A 47 -11.85 12.13 -12.43
C ASN A 47 -13.25 11.86 -13.02
N GLY A 48 -13.81 10.66 -12.81
CA GLY A 48 -15.17 10.30 -13.18
C GLY A 48 -16.22 10.63 -12.12
N GLY A 49 -15.83 11.25 -11.01
CA GLY A 49 -16.72 11.53 -9.89
C GLY A 49 -17.00 10.31 -9.01
N ASN A 50 -16.33 9.18 -9.24
CA ASN A 50 -16.56 7.98 -8.44
C ASN A 50 -15.75 8.05 -7.16
N ARG A 51 -16.39 7.67 -6.06
CA ARG A 51 -15.71 7.46 -4.78
C ARG A 51 -14.82 6.22 -4.88
N ARG A 52 -13.52 6.40 -4.64
CA ARG A 52 -12.51 5.34 -4.59
C ARG A 52 -11.85 5.34 -3.21
N VAL A 53 -11.33 4.17 -2.82
CA VAL A 53 -10.44 4.05 -1.67
C VAL A 53 -9.04 3.82 -2.22
N GLU A 54 -8.21 4.84 -2.13
CA GLU A 54 -6.78 4.73 -2.40
C GLU A 54 -6.11 4.11 -1.18
N SER A 55 -5.24 3.13 -1.42
CA SER A 55 -4.61 2.34 -0.39
C SER A 55 -3.10 2.32 -0.58
N ILE A 56 -2.39 2.41 0.54
CA ILE A 56 -0.94 2.23 0.63
C ILE A 56 -0.67 0.99 1.48
N TRP A 57 0.13 0.06 0.96
CA TRP A 57 0.61 -1.10 1.71
C TRP A 57 2.09 -0.99 2.00
N LEU A 58 2.46 -1.29 3.25
CA LEU A 58 3.84 -1.31 3.73
C LEU A 58 4.21 -2.73 4.18
N ASN A 59 5.40 -3.18 3.81
CA ASN A 59 5.98 -4.36 4.45
C ASN A 59 6.52 -4.02 5.86
N PRO A 60 6.80 -5.02 6.72
CA PRO A 60 7.22 -4.78 8.09
C PRO A 60 8.41 -3.81 8.21
N ALA A 61 9.42 -3.96 7.34
CA ALA A 61 10.56 -3.03 7.31
C ALA A 61 10.10 -1.59 7.05
N ALA A 62 9.23 -1.36 6.05
CA ALA A 62 8.72 -0.03 5.75
C ALA A 62 7.79 0.51 6.84
N THR A 63 7.02 -0.36 7.48
CA THR A 63 6.21 0.00 8.66
C THR A 63 7.10 0.48 9.80
N GLU A 64 8.11 -0.29 10.18
CA GLU A 64 9.05 0.06 11.24
C GLU A 64 9.82 1.36 10.93
N ALA A 65 10.28 1.53 9.69
CA ALA A 65 10.96 2.77 9.27
C ALA A 65 10.01 3.98 9.28
N SER A 66 8.73 3.78 8.92
CA SER A 66 7.76 4.86 9.03
C SER A 66 7.66 5.32 10.48
N MET A 67 7.59 4.39 11.45
CA MET A 67 7.46 4.62 12.90
C MET A 67 8.58 5.44 13.54
N SER A 68 9.68 5.69 12.83
CA SER A 68 10.80 6.46 13.35
C SER A 68 10.45 7.95 13.46
N PRO A 69 10.63 8.59 14.64
CA PRO A 69 10.36 10.01 14.83
C PRO A 69 11.26 10.94 14.01
N ASP A 70 12.38 10.43 13.48
CA ASP A 70 13.32 11.19 12.66
C ASP A 70 12.94 11.20 11.16
N ILE A 71 11.97 10.38 10.74
CA ILE A 71 11.48 10.34 9.35
C ILE A 71 10.19 11.17 9.24
N ARG A 72 10.35 12.42 8.80
CA ARG A 72 9.28 13.43 8.59
C ARG A 72 8.19 13.05 7.57
N GLN A 73 8.25 11.85 6.98
CA GLN A 73 7.37 11.45 5.88
C GLN A 73 6.03 10.86 6.36
N TYR A 74 5.82 10.71 7.67
CA TYR A 74 4.52 10.28 8.22
C TYR A 74 3.36 11.20 7.86
N GLU A 75 3.62 12.50 7.70
CA GLU A 75 2.59 13.49 7.33
C GLU A 75 1.98 13.20 5.95
N LEU A 76 2.69 12.49 5.06
CA LEU A 76 2.16 12.06 3.76
C LEU A 76 1.09 10.95 3.89
N PHE A 77 1.06 10.24 5.01
CA PHE A 77 0.28 9.02 5.20
C PHE A 77 -0.78 9.10 6.30
N GLY A 78 -1.06 10.30 6.84
CA GLY A 78 -2.26 10.57 7.64
C GLY A 78 -2.03 10.78 9.13
N ALA A 79 -1.30 11.83 9.48
CA ALA A 79 -1.40 12.43 10.81
C ALA A 79 -2.27 13.70 10.74
N THR A 80 -3.48 13.60 11.28
CA THR A 80 -4.23 14.72 11.90
C THR A 80 -4.77 14.22 13.23
#